data_AF-A0AAD9R846-F1
#
_entry.id   AF-A0AAD9R846-F1
#
_cell.length_a   1.000
_cell.length_b   1.000
_cell.length_c   1.000
_cell.angle_alpha   90.00
_cell.angle_beta   90.00
_cell.angle_gamma   90.00
#
_symmetry.space_group_name_H-M   'P 1'
#
loop_
_entity.id
_entity.type
_entity.pdbx_description
1 polymer ?
#
loop_
_entity_poly.entity_id
_entity_poly.type
_entity_poly.pdbx_seq_one_letter_code
_entity_poly.pdbx_strand_id
1 'polypeptide(L)'
;MVSNNAIPNVTKWNVEEYCTLSDHNLIMFSYNENCILRNSPTQESPRFKVKNANWEKFTEKCNETFNEQYFDNLEHMQPDRMINKVTNELQNICKMTIPLIKKPCKNVPWWNTEVLKSRKEAFKIKKELSRARRLRMTGEVENLVIRYRVARNKLTAQIRKSKKNSWRNFVTEIGNEEPWGIVYKMIKDKTRSAQLMTSVFNENNELTFTWEETAQTLLSAMVPIDDVIMEEEIHGNIREENSTYRNSNMEPDISLAEIQNAIERSKNKKAPGIDGISNEIIKAIWKCQPKFLVWLYNKCFIEKYFPKKWKIAELKILLKDKNKDLKLVNSYRPI
;
A
#
# COMPACT_ATOMS: atom_id res chain seq x y z
N MET A 1 -4.71 -7.95 31.02
CA MET A 1 -3.54 -7.51 31.82
C MET A 1 -2.80 -6.47 31.00
N VAL A 2 -2.78 -5.22 31.46
CA VAL A 2 -1.92 -4.19 30.86
C VAL A 2 -0.63 -4.19 31.68
N SER A 3 0.53 -4.28 31.03
CA SER A 3 1.84 -4.22 31.70
C SER A 3 1.94 -2.95 32.55
N ASN A 4 2.36 -3.06 33.82
CA ASN A 4 2.55 -1.90 34.71
C ASN A 4 3.52 -0.86 34.13
N ASN A 5 4.39 -1.28 33.19
CA ASN A 5 5.33 -0.40 32.50
C ASN A 5 4.65 0.56 31.51
N ALA A 6 3.40 0.30 31.13
CA ALA A 6 2.65 1.16 30.21
C ALA A 6 1.97 2.35 30.91
N ILE A 7 1.76 2.28 32.22
CA ILE A 7 1.02 3.30 32.98
C ILE A 7 1.63 4.71 32.87
N PRO A 8 2.96 4.91 32.95
CA PRO A 8 3.58 6.24 32.86
C PRO A 8 3.36 6.94 31.50
N ASN A 9 3.12 6.17 30.43
CA ASN A 9 2.96 6.70 29.08
C ASN A 9 1.52 7.13 28.79
N VAL A 10 0.56 6.84 29.66
CA VAL A 10 -0.84 7.24 29.51
C VAL A 10 -1.01 8.69 29.96
N THR A 11 -1.43 9.57 29.06
CA THR A 11 -1.73 10.98 29.33
C THR A 11 -3.13 11.36 28.86
N LYS A 12 -3.63 12.54 29.24
CA LYS A 12 -4.98 13.05 28.83
C LYS A 12 -6.11 12.04 29.05
N TRP A 13 -6.03 11.27 30.13
CA TRP A 13 -7.10 10.37 30.51
C TRP A 13 -8.36 11.19 30.82
N ASN A 14 -9.46 10.87 30.16
CA ASN A 14 -10.75 11.49 30.35
C ASN A 14 -11.86 10.46 30.10
N VAL A 15 -12.92 10.54 30.91
CA VAL A 15 -14.17 9.85 30.60
C VAL A 15 -14.97 10.77 29.69
N GLU A 16 -15.06 10.39 28.42
CA GLU A 16 -15.97 11.02 27.49
C GLU A 16 -17.40 10.64 27.90
N GLU A 17 -18.07 11.56 28.58
CA GLU A 17 -19.52 11.48 28.86
C GLU A 17 -20.35 11.53 27.58
N TYR A 18 -19.72 11.95 26.48
CA TYR A 18 -20.32 12.03 25.16
C TYR A 18 -20.07 10.73 24.39
N CYS A 19 -21.10 10.30 23.67
CA CYS A 19 -20.97 9.47 22.46
C CYS A 19 -20.72 7.97 22.60
N THR A 20 -21.69 7.23 23.13
CA THR A 20 -21.96 5.88 22.62
C THR A 20 -23.47 5.61 22.57
N LEU A 21 -23.88 4.69 21.71
CA LEU A 21 -25.15 3.96 21.87
C LEU A 21 -25.02 2.83 22.90
N SER A 22 -23.81 2.63 23.44
CA SER A 22 -23.51 1.73 24.53
C SER A 22 -24.00 2.32 25.84
N ASP A 23 -24.27 1.46 26.81
CA ASP A 23 -24.61 1.88 28.16
C ASP A 23 -23.33 2.23 28.97
N HIS A 24 -22.15 2.02 28.38
CA HIS A 24 -20.85 2.41 28.93
C HIS A 24 -20.36 3.76 28.35
N ASN A 25 -19.75 4.57 29.22
CA ASN A 25 -19.02 5.77 28.81
C ASN A 25 -17.69 5.40 28.17
N LEU A 26 -17.22 6.23 27.24
CA LEU A 26 -15.90 6.03 26.64
C LEU A 26 -14.83 6.52 27.58
N ILE A 27 -13.78 5.73 27.74
CA ILE A 27 -12.54 6.18 28.37
C ILE A 27 -11.59 6.50 27.24
N MET A 28 -11.21 7.77 27.13
CA MET A 28 -10.22 8.25 26.19
C MET A 28 -8.93 8.53 26.94
N PHE A 29 -7.81 8.12 26.36
CA PHE A 29 -6.49 8.52 26.83
C PHE A 29 -5.58 8.68 25.62
N SER A 30 -4.59 9.53 25.75
CA SER A 30 -3.46 9.60 24.83
C SER A 30 -2.36 8.69 25.35
N TYR A 31 -1.69 8.00 24.45
CA TYR A 31 -0.56 7.15 24.80
C TYR A 31 0.70 7.78 24.21
N ASN A 32 1.50 8.38 25.09
CA ASN A 32 2.81 8.93 24.79
C ASN A 32 3.82 7.79 24.83
N GLU A 33 3.73 6.88 23.87
CA GLU A 33 4.95 6.20 23.50
C GLU A 33 5.80 7.20 22.71
N ASN A 34 7.11 7.24 23.01
CA ASN A 34 8.12 7.54 21.97
C ASN A 34 8.13 6.44 20.89
N CYS A 35 6.99 5.81 20.62
CA CYS A 35 6.64 5.33 19.33
C CYS A 35 6.74 6.58 18.47
N ILE A 36 7.90 6.65 17.81
CA ILE A 36 7.92 6.94 16.41
C ILE A 36 6.82 6.03 15.85
N LEU A 37 5.57 6.52 15.84
CA LEU A 37 4.63 6.23 14.78
C LEU A 37 5.46 6.66 13.59
N ARG A 38 6.24 5.71 13.09
CA ARG A 38 6.69 5.74 11.73
C ARG A 38 5.34 5.69 11.03
N ASN A 39 4.75 6.87 10.83
CA ASN A 39 4.51 7.34 9.49
C ASN A 39 5.84 7.07 8.78
N SER A 40 6.09 5.80 8.44
CA SER A 40 6.90 5.48 7.31
C SER A 40 6.30 6.44 6.30
N PRO A 41 7.06 7.42 5.79
CA PRO A 41 6.72 7.88 4.48
C PRO A 41 6.94 6.62 3.66
N THR A 42 5.92 5.76 3.59
CA THR A 42 5.72 4.99 2.39
C THR A 42 5.55 6.11 1.38
N GLN A 43 6.66 6.54 0.77
CA GLN A 43 6.65 7.10 -0.55
C GLN A 43 6.02 6.01 -1.39
N GLU A 44 4.69 5.89 -1.29
CA GLU A 44 3.94 4.99 -2.10
C GLU A 44 4.06 5.59 -3.47
N SER A 45 4.79 4.88 -4.31
CA SER A 45 4.98 5.23 -5.70
C SER A 45 3.62 5.51 -6.31
N PRO A 46 3.50 6.57 -7.12
CA PRO A 46 2.23 6.92 -7.73
C PRO A 46 1.70 5.71 -8.51
N ARG A 47 0.54 5.17 -8.10
CA ARG A 47 -0.12 4.10 -8.85
C ARG A 47 -0.98 4.72 -9.93
N PHE A 48 -0.59 4.53 -11.19
CA PHE A 48 -1.33 5.05 -12.34
C PHE A 48 -2.50 4.13 -12.73
N LYS A 49 -3.66 4.72 -13.01
CA LYS A 49 -4.85 4.00 -13.50
C LYS A 49 -4.77 3.86 -15.02
N VAL A 50 -3.89 2.97 -15.47
CA VAL A 50 -3.54 2.73 -16.88
C VAL A 50 -4.76 2.46 -17.79
N LYS A 51 -5.82 1.81 -17.28
CA LYS A 51 -7.07 1.57 -18.04
C LYS A 51 -7.73 2.88 -18.52
N ASN A 52 -7.49 3.99 -17.83
CA ASN A 52 -8.04 5.31 -18.11
C ASN A 52 -6.96 6.28 -18.62
N ALA A 53 -5.82 5.77 -19.10
CA ALA A 53 -4.75 6.60 -19.65
C ALA A 53 -5.19 7.25 -20.96
N ASN A 54 -4.83 8.52 -21.15
CA ASN A 54 -4.90 9.18 -22.45
C ASN A 54 -3.58 8.91 -23.19
N TRP A 55 -3.56 7.85 -24.01
CA TRP A 55 -2.34 7.43 -24.71
C TRP A 55 -1.92 8.36 -25.84
N GLU A 56 -2.86 9.05 -26.49
CA GLU A 56 -2.54 10.04 -27.53
C GLU A 56 -1.73 11.20 -26.94
N LYS A 57 -2.24 11.78 -25.84
CA LYS A 57 -1.54 12.84 -25.11
C LYS A 57 -0.23 12.36 -24.48
N PHE A 58 -0.19 11.10 -24.03
CA PHE A 58 1.05 10.48 -23.55
C PHE A 58 2.11 10.43 -24.65
N THR A 59 1.73 9.95 -25.84
CA THR A 59 2.62 9.87 -27.00
C THR A 59 3.11 11.25 -27.44
N GLU A 60 2.22 12.25 -27.52
CA GLU A 60 2.58 13.64 -27.83
C GLU A 60 3.65 14.16 -26.85
N LYS A 61 3.39 14.07 -25.54
CA LYS A 61 4.33 14.52 -24.51
C LYS A 61 5.64 13.74 -24.51
N CYS A 62 5.60 12.42 -24.73
CA CYS A 62 6.82 11.62 -24.86
C CYS A 62 7.68 12.08 -26.05
N ASN A 63 7.07 12.38 -27.19
CA ASN A 63 7.81 12.83 -28.37
C ASN A 63 8.37 14.25 -28.21
N GLU A 64 7.64 15.14 -27.55
CA GLU A 64 8.13 16.49 -27.23
C GLU A 64 9.34 16.44 -26.29
N THR A 65 9.29 15.59 -25.27
CA THR A 65 10.30 15.53 -24.21
C THR A 65 11.53 14.72 -24.62
N PHE A 66 11.35 13.54 -25.21
CA PHE A 66 12.44 12.66 -25.64
C PHE A 66 12.83 12.96 -27.09
N ASN A 67 13.28 14.18 -27.33
CA ASN A 67 13.79 14.64 -28.62
C ASN A 67 15.33 14.55 -28.69
N GLU A 68 15.93 14.80 -29.85
CA GLU A 68 17.39 14.70 -30.07
C GLU A 68 18.20 15.54 -29.05
N GLN A 69 17.79 16.78 -28.78
CA GLN A 69 18.44 17.63 -27.78
C GLN A 69 18.42 17.00 -26.37
N TYR A 70 17.36 16.29 -26.01
CA TYR A 70 17.31 15.57 -24.74
C TYR A 70 18.33 14.43 -24.71
N PHE A 71 18.55 13.73 -25.82
CA PHE A 71 19.52 12.63 -25.91
C PHE A 71 20.95 13.16 -25.76
N ASP A 72 21.29 14.25 -26.46
CA ASP A 72 22.61 14.88 -26.40
C ASP A 72 22.96 15.28 -24.96
N ASN A 73 21.98 15.83 -24.24
CA ASN A 73 22.12 16.20 -22.84
C ASN A 73 22.36 15.00 -21.90
N LEU A 74 22.00 13.78 -22.32
CA LEU A 74 22.20 12.56 -21.56
C LEU A 74 23.47 11.80 -21.96
N GLU A 75 24.03 12.04 -23.14
CA GLU A 75 25.12 11.25 -23.73
C GLU A 75 26.36 11.16 -22.84
N HIS A 76 26.74 12.26 -22.18
CA HIS A 76 27.91 12.30 -21.29
C HIS A 76 27.57 12.10 -19.81
N MET A 77 26.31 11.85 -19.47
CA MET A 77 25.90 11.60 -18.09
C MET A 77 26.23 10.17 -17.66
N GLN A 78 26.68 10.03 -16.42
CA GLN A 78 26.83 8.72 -15.75
C GLN A 78 25.49 7.96 -15.68
N PRO A 79 25.47 6.62 -15.80
CA PRO A 79 24.24 5.83 -15.95
C PRO A 79 23.21 6.06 -14.84
N ASP A 80 23.63 6.12 -13.57
CA ASP A 80 22.69 6.37 -12.47
C ASP A 80 22.04 7.75 -12.56
N ARG A 81 22.79 8.79 -12.94
CA ARG A 81 22.22 10.15 -13.07
C ARG A 81 21.28 10.22 -14.26
N MET A 82 21.68 9.60 -15.38
CA MET A 82 20.86 9.50 -16.58
C MET A 82 19.52 8.79 -16.27
N ILE A 83 19.56 7.59 -15.70
CA ILE A 83 18.37 6.80 -15.40
C ILE A 83 17.46 7.51 -14.41
N ASN A 84 18.03 8.17 -13.39
CA ASN A 84 17.21 8.99 -12.48
C ASN A 84 16.46 10.10 -13.22
N LYS A 85 17.15 10.82 -14.11
CA LYS A 85 16.54 11.91 -14.91
C LYS A 85 15.44 11.36 -15.82
N VAL A 86 15.71 10.27 -16.55
CA VAL A 86 14.74 9.62 -17.45
C VAL A 86 13.52 9.11 -16.68
N THR A 87 13.72 8.41 -15.55
CA THR A 87 12.61 7.91 -14.72
C THR A 87 11.76 9.05 -14.18
N ASN A 88 12.38 10.13 -13.68
CA ASN A 88 11.64 11.27 -13.13
C ASN A 88 10.81 11.97 -14.21
N GLU A 89 11.39 12.13 -15.40
CA GLU A 89 10.71 12.75 -16.52
C GLU A 89 9.52 11.91 -17.00
N LEU A 90 9.74 10.60 -17.12
CA LEU A 90 8.66 9.67 -17.45
C LEU A 90 7.55 9.67 -16.39
N GLN A 91 7.89 9.73 -15.11
CA GLN A 91 6.91 9.86 -14.03
C GLN A 91 6.11 11.17 -14.14
N ASN A 92 6.75 12.28 -14.55
CA ASN A 92 6.07 13.55 -14.76
C ASN A 92 5.07 13.46 -15.93
N ILE A 93 5.49 12.88 -17.06
CA ILE A 93 4.60 12.62 -18.20
C ILE A 93 3.40 11.77 -17.76
N CYS A 94 3.64 10.69 -17.00
CA CYS A 94 2.58 9.82 -16.49
C CYS A 94 1.61 10.59 -15.58
N LYS A 95 2.10 11.46 -14.68
CA LYS A 95 1.24 12.29 -13.81
C LYS A 95 0.36 13.26 -14.60
N MET A 96 0.83 13.77 -15.74
CA MET A 96 0.09 14.71 -16.59
C MET A 96 -0.97 14.05 -17.49
N THR A 97 -0.80 12.75 -17.78
CA THR A 97 -1.55 12.06 -18.85
C THR A 97 -2.36 10.87 -18.36
N ILE A 98 -2.01 10.31 -17.19
CA ILE A 98 -2.65 9.12 -16.61
C ILE A 98 -3.20 9.45 -15.23
N PRO A 99 -4.50 9.26 -14.98
CA PRO A 99 -5.08 9.48 -13.66
C PRO A 99 -4.44 8.60 -12.58
N LEU A 100 -4.23 9.14 -11.39
CA LEU A 100 -3.78 8.36 -10.24
C LEU A 100 -4.91 7.49 -9.67
N ILE A 101 -4.56 6.30 -9.21
CA ILE A 101 -5.44 5.45 -8.40
C ILE A 101 -5.59 6.13 -7.04
N LYS A 102 -6.78 6.67 -6.79
CA LYS A 102 -7.11 7.26 -5.48
C LYS A 102 -7.25 6.13 -4.46
N LYS A 103 -6.64 6.31 -3.28
CA LYS A 103 -6.97 5.46 -2.13
C LYS A 103 -8.46 5.62 -1.83
N PRO A 104 -9.19 4.51 -1.60
CA PRO A 104 -10.56 4.64 -1.13
C PRO A 104 -10.53 5.39 0.19
N CYS A 105 -11.22 6.53 0.26
CA CYS A 105 -11.47 7.18 1.55
C CYS A 105 -12.21 6.16 2.42
N LYS A 106 -11.81 6.03 3.69
CA LYS A 106 -12.49 5.19 4.70
C LYS A 106 -13.83 5.82 5.10
N ASN A 107 -14.68 6.15 4.13
CA ASN A 107 -16.00 6.69 4.37
C ASN A 107 -16.94 5.52 4.58
N VAL A 108 -17.66 5.57 5.69
CA VAL A 108 -18.65 4.57 6.04
C VAL A 108 -19.87 4.77 5.14
N PRO A 109 -20.20 3.83 4.22
CA PRO A 109 -21.13 4.07 3.13
C PRO A 109 -22.59 4.32 3.58
N TRP A 110 -22.95 3.88 4.78
CA TRP A 110 -24.29 4.12 5.37
C TRP A 110 -24.39 5.44 6.14
N TRP A 111 -23.29 6.21 6.25
CA TRP A 111 -23.28 7.48 6.98
C TRP A 111 -23.86 8.60 6.12
N ASN A 112 -25.01 9.14 6.53
CA ASN A 112 -25.74 10.15 5.77
C ASN A 112 -26.22 11.32 6.66
N THR A 113 -26.82 12.32 6.02
CA THR A 113 -27.30 13.54 6.67
C THR A 113 -28.45 13.28 7.66
N GLU A 114 -29.31 12.29 7.42
CA GLU A 114 -30.41 11.92 8.32
C GLU A 114 -29.91 11.32 9.64
N VAL A 115 -28.90 10.44 9.56
CA VAL A 115 -28.21 9.86 10.72
C VAL A 115 -27.50 10.97 11.50
N LEU A 116 -26.83 11.91 10.81
CA LEU A 116 -26.18 13.05 11.43
C LEU A 116 -27.17 13.96 12.18
N LYS A 117 -28.33 14.27 11.57
CA LYS A 117 -29.39 15.07 12.20
C LYS A 117 -29.92 14.40 13.46
N SER A 118 -30.31 13.12 13.35
CA SER A 118 -30.84 12.33 14.48
C SER A 118 -29.80 12.17 15.59
N ARG A 119 -28.52 12.08 15.23
CA ARG A 119 -27.39 12.03 16.19
C ARG A 119 -27.25 13.34 16.95
N LYS A 120 -27.23 14.48 16.24
CA LYS A 120 -27.16 15.81 16.86
C LYS A 120 -28.33 16.05 17.83
N GLU A 121 -29.54 15.65 17.45
CA GLU A 121 -30.75 15.76 18.27
C GLU A 121 -30.65 14.92 19.56
N ALA A 122 -30.34 13.63 19.45
CA ALA A 122 -30.15 12.76 20.61
C ALA A 122 -29.02 13.25 21.52
N PHE A 123 -27.96 13.83 20.94
CA PHE A 123 -26.82 14.36 21.69
C PHE A 123 -27.14 15.63 22.46
N LYS A 124 -27.91 16.54 21.87
CA LYS A 124 -28.38 17.74 22.54
C LYS A 124 -29.15 17.38 23.82
N ILE A 125 -30.11 16.47 23.69
CA ILE A 125 -30.96 16.02 24.81
C ILE A 125 -30.13 15.27 25.86
N LYS A 126 -29.18 14.41 25.46
CA LYS A 126 -28.26 13.74 26.40
C LYS A 126 -27.44 14.75 27.22
N LYS A 127 -26.95 15.81 26.58
CA LYS A 127 -26.17 16.87 27.25
C LYS A 127 -27.01 17.65 28.25
N GLU A 128 -28.26 17.94 27.92
CA GLU A 128 -29.24 18.55 28.84
C GLU A 128 -29.50 17.62 30.03
N LEU A 129 -29.75 16.33 29.79
CA LEU A 129 -29.96 15.32 30.83
C LEU A 129 -28.76 15.21 31.79
N SER A 130 -27.52 15.15 31.27
CA SER A 130 -26.31 15.11 32.11
C SER A 130 -26.13 16.38 32.95
N ARG A 131 -26.55 17.55 32.44
CA ARG A 131 -26.54 18.80 33.20
C ARG A 131 -27.59 18.80 34.31
N ALA A 132 -28.83 18.42 34.00
CA ALA A 132 -29.92 18.34 34.98
C ALA A 132 -29.61 17.36 36.12
N ARG A 133 -28.96 16.22 35.81
CA ARG A 133 -28.48 15.26 36.83
C ARG A 133 -27.41 15.86 37.75
N ARG A 134 -26.42 16.59 37.19
CA ARG A 134 -25.40 17.28 37.98
C ARG A 134 -25.98 18.35 38.90
N LEU A 135 -26.99 19.07 38.42
CA LEU A 135 -27.69 20.13 39.17
C LEU A 135 -28.80 19.60 40.10
N ARG A 136 -29.01 18.26 40.18
CA ARG A 136 -30.03 17.60 41.01
C ARG A 136 -31.48 18.09 40.77
N MET A 137 -31.81 18.45 39.54
CA MET A 137 -33.13 18.94 39.14
C MET A 137 -34.13 17.79 38.93
N THR A 138 -34.63 17.19 40.01
CA THR A 138 -35.39 15.92 40.01
C THR A 138 -36.60 15.91 39.06
N GLY A 139 -37.43 16.96 39.04
CA GLY A 139 -38.62 17.02 38.17
C GLY A 139 -38.34 17.17 36.67
N GLU A 140 -37.20 17.77 36.30
CA GLU A 140 -36.84 17.96 34.89
C GLU A 140 -36.09 16.74 34.31
N VAL A 141 -35.38 16.00 35.18
CA VAL A 141 -34.66 14.78 34.81
C VAL A 141 -35.59 13.72 34.24
N GLU A 142 -36.76 13.50 34.83
CA GLU A 142 -37.70 12.46 34.36
C GLU A 142 -38.19 12.73 32.93
N ASN A 143 -38.58 13.97 32.64
CA ASN A 143 -38.97 14.41 31.30
C ASN A 143 -37.82 14.29 30.28
N LEU A 144 -36.60 14.68 30.67
CA LEU A 144 -35.41 14.57 29.81
C LEU A 144 -35.02 13.11 29.54
N VAL A 145 -35.23 12.20 30.50
CA VAL A 145 -35.01 10.75 30.30
C VAL A 145 -35.95 10.21 29.23
N ILE A 146 -37.25 10.55 29.30
CA ILE A 146 -38.24 10.12 28.31
C ILE A 146 -37.89 10.67 26.91
N ARG A 147 -37.60 11.98 26.82
CA ARG A 147 -37.19 12.62 25.55
C ARG A 147 -35.91 11.99 24.97
N TYR A 148 -34.92 11.72 25.81
CA TYR A 148 -33.69 11.06 25.39
C TYR A 148 -33.96 9.65 24.87
N ARG A 149 -34.83 8.88 25.53
CA ARG A 149 -35.21 7.53 25.10
C ARG A 149 -35.83 7.55 23.70
N VAL A 150 -36.76 8.47 23.43
CA VAL A 150 -37.37 8.66 22.11
C VAL A 150 -36.33 9.03 21.06
N ALA A 151 -35.46 10.00 21.34
CA ALA A 151 -34.42 10.43 20.41
C ALA A 151 -33.36 9.33 20.15
N ARG A 152 -32.96 8.56 21.17
CA ARG A 152 -32.06 7.40 21.05
C ARG A 152 -32.69 6.32 20.17
N ASN A 153 -33.97 6.02 20.37
CA ASN A 153 -34.69 5.03 19.56
C ASN A 153 -34.79 5.48 18.09
N LYS A 154 -35.09 6.75 17.84
CA LYS A 154 -35.09 7.36 16.50
C LYS A 154 -33.72 7.24 15.83
N LEU A 155 -32.64 7.61 16.53
CA LEU A 155 -31.27 7.47 16.02
C LEU A 155 -30.94 6.01 15.68
N THR A 156 -31.27 5.07 16.57
CA THR A 156 -31.00 3.65 16.38
C THR A 156 -31.78 3.09 15.18
N ALA A 157 -33.05 3.46 15.03
CA ALA A 157 -33.87 3.11 13.88
C ALA A 157 -33.29 3.66 12.58
N GLN A 158 -32.84 4.92 12.56
CA GLN A 158 -32.22 5.53 11.38
C GLN A 158 -30.88 4.89 11.00
N ILE A 159 -30.06 4.51 11.98
CA ILE A 159 -28.82 3.77 11.72
C ILE A 159 -29.15 2.40 11.11
N ARG A 160 -30.11 1.65 11.67
CA ARG A 160 -30.53 0.35 11.14
C ARG A 160 -31.07 0.47 9.71
N LYS A 161 -31.94 1.46 9.47
CA LYS A 161 -32.49 1.76 8.14
C LYS A 161 -31.39 2.10 7.14
N SER A 162 -30.47 2.99 7.51
CA SER A 162 -29.38 3.45 6.63
C SER A 162 -28.40 2.32 6.31
N LYS A 163 -28.02 1.50 7.30
CA LYS A 163 -27.20 0.30 7.09
C LYS A 163 -27.87 -0.69 6.13
N LYS A 164 -29.16 -0.97 6.35
CA LYS A 164 -29.94 -1.90 5.51
C LYS A 164 -30.05 -1.39 4.07
N ASN A 165 -30.35 -0.12 3.88
CA ASN A 165 -30.48 0.48 2.55
C ASN A 165 -29.13 0.53 1.83
N SER A 166 -28.07 0.95 2.52
CA SER A 166 -26.71 0.95 1.96
C SER A 166 -26.27 -0.45 1.52
N TRP A 167 -26.55 -1.48 2.33
CA TRP A 167 -26.25 -2.86 1.95
C TRP A 167 -27.08 -3.34 0.76
N ARG A 168 -28.40 -3.04 0.73
CA ARG A 168 -29.23 -3.38 -0.43
C ARG A 168 -28.71 -2.74 -1.71
N ASN A 169 -28.47 -1.43 -1.70
CA ASN A 169 -27.96 -0.71 -2.87
C ASN A 169 -26.62 -1.29 -3.33
N PHE A 170 -25.72 -1.58 -2.39
CA PHE A 170 -24.44 -2.25 -2.71
C PHE A 170 -24.66 -3.61 -3.41
N VAL A 171 -25.59 -4.43 -2.95
CA VAL A 171 -25.89 -5.72 -3.58
C VAL A 171 -26.61 -5.55 -4.92
N THR A 172 -27.57 -4.64 -5.02
CA THR A 172 -28.40 -4.48 -6.23
C THR A 172 -27.72 -3.73 -7.36
N GLU A 173 -26.87 -2.75 -7.05
CA GLU A 173 -26.14 -1.96 -8.05
C GLU A 173 -24.84 -2.68 -8.43
N ILE A 174 -23.95 -2.92 -7.46
CA ILE A 174 -22.62 -3.47 -7.73
C ILE A 174 -22.65 -5.00 -7.90
N GLY A 175 -23.46 -5.70 -7.09
CA GLY A 175 -23.52 -7.16 -7.13
C GLY A 175 -24.20 -7.72 -8.39
N ASN A 176 -25.18 -7.02 -8.94
CA ASN A 176 -25.89 -7.45 -10.14
C ASN A 176 -25.11 -7.16 -11.43
N GLU A 177 -24.34 -6.07 -11.48
CA GLU A 177 -23.44 -5.77 -12.61
C GLU A 177 -22.28 -6.78 -12.71
N GLU A 178 -21.74 -7.20 -11.56
CA GLU A 178 -20.68 -8.22 -11.49
C GLU A 178 -21.13 -9.44 -10.66
N PRO A 179 -21.81 -10.43 -11.27
CA PRO A 179 -22.30 -11.61 -10.56
C PRO A 179 -21.21 -12.40 -9.80
N TRP A 180 -19.98 -12.38 -10.30
CA TRP A 180 -18.80 -13.02 -9.70
C TRP A 180 -17.88 -12.02 -8.95
N GLY A 181 -18.38 -10.81 -8.73
CA GLY A 181 -17.67 -9.68 -8.15
C GLY A 181 -17.52 -9.76 -6.63
N ILE A 182 -17.45 -8.59 -5.99
CA ILE A 182 -17.16 -8.49 -4.55
C ILE A 182 -18.24 -9.13 -3.67
N VAL A 183 -19.52 -9.02 -4.05
CA VAL A 183 -20.66 -9.57 -3.28
C VAL A 183 -20.57 -11.10 -3.21
N TYR A 184 -20.38 -11.76 -4.35
CA TYR A 184 -20.16 -13.21 -4.40
C TYR A 184 -18.95 -13.63 -3.58
N LYS A 185 -17.83 -12.89 -3.67
CA LYS A 185 -16.61 -13.19 -2.91
C LYS A 185 -16.82 -13.05 -1.41
N MET A 186 -17.61 -12.08 -0.95
CA MET A 186 -17.97 -11.93 0.47
C MET A 186 -18.82 -13.12 0.96
N ILE A 187 -19.84 -13.52 0.20
CA ILE A 187 -20.73 -14.63 0.58
C ILE A 187 -19.99 -15.98 0.61
N LYS A 188 -19.01 -16.16 -0.28
CA LYS A 188 -18.20 -17.39 -0.35
C LYS A 188 -16.94 -17.35 0.50
N ASP A 189 -16.76 -16.35 1.36
CA ASP A 189 -15.53 -16.15 2.17
C ASP A 189 -14.24 -16.20 1.33
N LYS A 190 -14.33 -15.72 0.08
CA LYS A 190 -13.23 -15.58 -0.88
C LYS A 190 -12.60 -14.19 -0.81
N THR A 191 -12.96 -13.36 0.17
CA THR A 191 -12.27 -12.10 0.44
C THR A 191 -10.90 -12.38 1.08
N ARG A 192 -9.89 -11.60 0.67
CA ARG A 192 -8.59 -11.65 1.34
C ARG A 192 -8.73 -10.95 2.68
N SER A 193 -8.61 -11.69 3.78
CA SER A 193 -8.36 -11.07 5.08
C SER A 193 -6.99 -10.41 5.03
N ALA A 194 -6.85 -9.24 5.64
CA ALA A 194 -5.53 -8.64 5.82
C ALA A 194 -4.71 -9.59 6.70
N GLN A 195 -3.71 -10.22 6.12
CA GLN A 195 -2.75 -11.02 6.88
C GLN A 195 -1.92 -10.03 7.70
N LEU A 196 -2.21 -9.96 8.99
CA LEU A 196 -1.33 -9.29 9.93
C LEU A 196 -0.09 -10.18 10.05
N MET A 197 1.09 -9.59 9.86
CA MET A 197 2.32 -10.30 10.22
C MET A 197 2.24 -10.63 11.71
N THR A 198 2.53 -11.88 12.04
CA THR A 198 2.61 -12.36 13.42
C THR A 198 4.07 -12.63 13.75
N SER A 199 4.38 -12.75 15.04
CA SER A 199 5.72 -13.12 15.49
C SER A 199 6.15 -14.47 14.91
N VAL A 200 7.42 -14.57 14.52
CA VAL A 200 8.01 -15.78 13.95
C VAL A 200 9.06 -16.35 14.89
N PHE A 201 9.39 -17.62 14.73
CA PHE A 201 10.55 -18.19 15.41
C PHE A 201 11.85 -17.73 14.74
N ASN A 202 12.79 -17.26 15.55
CA ASN A 202 14.16 -16.95 15.13
C ASN A 202 15.02 -18.22 15.08
N GLU A 203 16.30 -18.06 14.73
CA GLU A 203 17.28 -19.16 14.65
C GLU A 203 17.49 -19.90 15.99
N ASN A 204 17.22 -19.22 17.11
CA ASN A 204 17.31 -19.77 18.47
C ASN A 204 16.01 -20.46 18.93
N ASN A 205 15.03 -20.64 18.04
CA ASN A 205 13.67 -21.12 18.37
C ASN A 205 12.91 -20.24 19.38
N GLU A 206 13.27 -18.96 19.48
CA GLU A 206 12.55 -17.98 20.29
C GLU A 206 11.59 -17.17 19.42
N LEU A 207 10.47 -16.76 20.01
CA LEU A 207 9.45 -15.99 19.31
C LEU A 207 9.83 -14.51 19.28
N THR A 208 9.82 -13.89 18.10
CA THR A 208 10.11 -12.45 17.96
C THR A 208 9.08 -11.58 18.69
N PHE A 209 9.54 -10.48 19.27
CA PHE A 209 8.69 -9.58 20.07
C PHE A 209 8.27 -8.32 19.33
N THR A 210 9.17 -7.79 18.49
CA THR A 210 8.93 -6.54 17.75
C THR A 210 8.66 -6.82 16.28
N TRP A 211 8.03 -5.86 15.59
CA TRP A 211 7.82 -5.99 14.16
C TRP A 211 9.15 -5.88 13.40
N GLU A 212 10.09 -5.05 13.86
CA GLU A 212 11.42 -4.92 13.28
C GLU A 212 12.17 -6.25 13.33
N GLU A 213 12.18 -6.88 14.49
CA GLU A 213 12.82 -8.18 14.69
C GLU A 213 12.17 -9.24 13.80
N THR A 214 10.83 -9.30 13.78
CA THR A 214 10.07 -10.21 12.89
C THR A 214 10.43 -9.99 11.42
N ALA A 215 10.49 -8.73 10.97
CA ALA A 215 10.82 -8.38 9.60
C ALA A 215 12.27 -8.73 9.27
N GLN A 216 13.21 -8.50 10.20
CA GLN A 216 14.61 -8.82 10.03
C GLN A 216 14.83 -10.35 9.98
N THR A 217 14.19 -11.12 10.85
CA THR A 217 14.25 -12.60 10.84
C THR A 217 13.72 -13.14 9.52
N LEU A 218 12.59 -12.63 9.04
CA LEU A 218 12.06 -13.03 7.74
C LEU A 218 12.98 -12.62 6.59
N LEU A 219 13.55 -11.41 6.63
CA LEU A 219 14.43 -10.90 5.57
C LEU A 219 15.73 -11.71 5.50
N SER A 220 16.42 -11.92 6.62
CA SER A 220 17.66 -12.68 6.68
C SER A 220 17.48 -14.12 6.17
N ALA A 221 16.36 -14.76 6.48
CA ALA A 221 16.08 -16.11 6.04
C ALA A 221 15.65 -16.21 4.56
N MET A 222 14.94 -15.20 4.04
CA MET A 222 14.38 -15.22 2.68
C MET A 222 15.28 -14.57 1.63
N VAL A 223 16.17 -13.68 2.07
CA VAL A 223 17.15 -12.97 1.25
C VAL A 223 18.48 -13.04 2.00
N PRO A 224 19.15 -14.21 1.97
CA PRO A 224 20.42 -14.39 2.66
C PRO A 224 21.46 -13.40 2.13
N ILE A 225 22.32 -12.95 3.03
CA ILE A 225 23.44 -12.06 2.68
C ILE A 225 24.44 -12.87 1.87
N ASP A 226 24.86 -12.33 0.72
CA ASP A 226 25.98 -12.85 -0.04
C ASP A 226 27.29 -12.45 0.66
N ASP A 227 27.73 -13.27 1.61
CA ASP A 227 28.95 -13.05 2.39
C ASP A 227 30.07 -13.98 1.91
N VAL A 228 31.07 -13.38 1.25
CA VAL A 228 32.25 -14.06 0.72
C VAL A 228 33.07 -14.76 1.83
N ILE A 229 32.97 -14.30 3.08
CA ILE A 229 33.71 -14.89 4.21
C ILE A 229 33.08 -16.20 4.66
N MET A 230 31.75 -16.32 4.54
CA MET A 230 30.98 -17.50 4.93
C MET A 230 30.71 -18.44 3.75
N GLU A 231 31.31 -18.16 2.59
CA GLU A 231 31.10 -18.87 1.35
C GLU A 231 31.80 -20.24 1.37
N GLU A 232 31.09 -21.29 0.93
CA GLU A 232 31.69 -22.61 0.73
C GLU A 232 32.74 -22.56 -0.39
N GLU A 233 33.78 -23.39 -0.30
CA GLU A 233 34.90 -23.42 -1.26
C GLU A 233 34.43 -23.52 -2.73
N ILE A 234 33.39 -24.33 -2.99
CA ILE A 234 32.81 -24.50 -4.33
C ILE A 234 32.26 -23.16 -4.86
N HIS A 235 31.54 -22.40 -4.05
CA HIS A 235 30.96 -21.13 -4.45
C HIS A 235 32.03 -20.05 -4.64
N GLY A 236 33.06 -20.04 -3.77
CA GLY A 236 34.23 -19.16 -3.91
C GLY A 236 34.96 -19.39 -5.24
N ASN A 237 35.18 -20.65 -5.61
CA ASN A 237 35.79 -21.02 -6.89
C ASN A 237 34.96 -20.54 -8.09
N ILE A 238 33.63 -20.70 -8.05
CA ILE A 238 32.72 -20.19 -9.10
C ILE A 238 32.79 -18.66 -9.21
N ARG A 239 32.86 -17.94 -8.08
CA ARG A 239 32.99 -16.49 -8.06
C ARG A 239 34.32 -16.04 -8.68
N GLU A 240 35.42 -16.70 -8.32
CA GLU A 240 36.74 -16.42 -8.88
C GLU A 240 36.79 -16.70 -10.39
N GLU A 241 36.27 -17.84 -10.83
CA GLU A 241 36.16 -18.19 -12.25
C GLU A 241 35.35 -17.14 -13.03
N ASN A 242 34.20 -16.72 -12.52
CA ASN A 242 33.39 -15.67 -13.15
C ASN A 242 34.08 -14.30 -13.16
N SER A 243 34.84 -13.97 -12.11
CA SER A 243 35.58 -12.70 -12.01
C SER A 243 36.76 -12.61 -12.98
N THR A 244 37.36 -13.76 -13.29
CA THR A 244 38.49 -13.90 -14.21
C THR A 244 38.06 -14.26 -15.63
N TYR A 245 36.79 -14.63 -15.83
CA TYR A 245 36.21 -14.91 -17.13
C TYR A 245 36.38 -13.71 -18.08
N ARG A 246 37.19 -13.91 -19.12
CA ARG A 246 37.38 -12.96 -20.21
C ARG A 246 36.78 -13.55 -21.48
N ASN A 247 35.59 -13.08 -21.84
CA ASN A 247 35.09 -13.31 -23.19
C ASN A 247 35.81 -12.37 -24.14
N SER A 248 36.62 -12.93 -25.06
CA SER A 248 37.29 -12.17 -26.13
C SER A 248 36.34 -11.76 -27.24
N ASN A 249 35.16 -12.40 -27.33
CA ASN A 249 34.11 -11.97 -28.23
C ASN A 249 33.39 -10.79 -27.58
N MET A 250 33.45 -9.63 -28.23
CA MET A 250 32.57 -8.52 -27.86
C MET A 250 31.14 -8.94 -28.22
N GLU A 251 30.32 -9.14 -27.20
CA GLU A 251 28.88 -9.30 -27.39
C GLU A 251 28.37 -8.10 -28.19
N PRO A 252 27.59 -8.31 -29.26
CA PRO A 252 27.05 -7.20 -30.03
C PRO A 252 26.13 -6.32 -29.18
N ASP A 253 25.93 -5.09 -29.62
CA ASP A 253 24.93 -4.19 -29.03
C ASP A 253 23.55 -4.85 -29.06
N ILE A 254 22.76 -4.58 -28.01
CA ILE A 254 21.38 -5.03 -27.90
C ILE A 254 20.58 -4.46 -29.06
N SER A 255 20.02 -5.36 -29.86
CA SER A 255 19.27 -5.02 -31.05
C SER A 255 17.87 -4.50 -30.70
N LEU A 256 17.28 -3.78 -31.67
CA LEU A 256 15.89 -3.36 -31.60
C LEU A 256 14.95 -4.56 -31.44
N ALA A 257 15.22 -5.67 -32.13
CA ALA A 257 14.41 -6.89 -32.09
C ALA A 257 14.45 -7.56 -30.70
N GLU A 258 15.59 -7.56 -30.02
CA GLU A 258 15.70 -8.12 -28.66
C GLU A 258 14.87 -7.33 -27.66
N ILE A 259 14.94 -6.00 -27.71
CA ILE A 259 14.13 -5.14 -26.83
C ILE A 259 12.66 -5.27 -27.17
N GLN A 260 12.30 -5.33 -28.46
CA GLN A 260 10.93 -5.59 -28.89
C GLN A 260 10.40 -6.90 -28.28
N ASN A 261 11.15 -7.99 -28.45
CA ASN A 261 10.80 -9.31 -27.93
C ASN A 261 10.64 -9.30 -26.41
N ALA A 262 11.53 -8.62 -25.68
CA ALA A 262 11.45 -8.50 -24.22
C ALA A 262 10.18 -7.73 -23.78
N ILE A 263 9.86 -6.63 -24.46
CA ILE A 263 8.68 -5.81 -24.17
C ILE A 263 7.38 -6.56 -24.51
N GLU A 264 7.32 -7.27 -25.63
CA GLU A 264 6.14 -8.04 -26.03
C GLU A 264 5.86 -9.21 -25.07
N ARG A 265 6.91 -9.92 -24.63
CA ARG A 265 6.80 -11.00 -23.63
C ARG A 265 6.37 -10.51 -22.25
N SER A 266 6.61 -9.24 -21.93
CA SER A 266 6.24 -8.65 -20.65
C SER A 266 4.71 -8.60 -20.49
N LYS A 267 4.18 -9.32 -19.49
CA LYS A 267 2.72 -9.42 -19.28
C LYS A 267 2.15 -8.11 -18.73
N ASN A 268 0.98 -7.71 -19.23
CA ASN A 268 0.22 -6.59 -18.67
C ASN A 268 -0.34 -6.94 -17.28
N LYS A 269 -0.80 -5.92 -16.54
CA LYS A 269 -1.40 -6.05 -15.20
C LYS A 269 -0.47 -6.68 -14.16
N LYS A 270 0.85 -6.61 -14.39
CA LYS A 270 1.87 -6.91 -13.39
C LYS A 270 2.03 -5.71 -12.45
N ALA A 271 2.42 -5.98 -11.21
CA ALA A 271 2.66 -4.91 -10.24
C ALA A 271 3.85 -4.08 -10.73
N PRO A 272 3.75 -2.74 -10.78
CA PRO A 272 4.89 -1.89 -11.08
C PRO A 272 5.89 -1.93 -9.92
N GLY A 273 7.14 -1.56 -10.20
CA GLY A 273 8.16 -1.38 -9.17
C GLY A 273 7.95 -0.12 -8.33
N ILE A 274 8.96 0.23 -7.53
CA ILE A 274 8.96 1.43 -6.67
C ILE A 274 8.94 2.75 -7.46
N ASP A 275 9.07 2.71 -8.77
CA ASP A 275 8.91 3.87 -9.65
C ASP A 275 7.46 4.08 -10.10
N GLY A 276 6.56 3.11 -9.87
CA GLY A 276 5.17 3.16 -10.34
C GLY A 276 5.01 2.96 -11.86
N ILE A 277 6.09 2.66 -12.60
CA ILE A 277 6.06 2.44 -14.04
C ILE A 277 5.64 0.99 -14.31
N SER A 278 4.52 0.83 -15.02
CA SER A 278 3.98 -0.49 -15.36
C SER A 278 4.46 -0.97 -16.73
N ASN A 279 4.35 -2.26 -17.00
CA ASN A 279 4.66 -2.84 -18.30
C ASN A 279 3.85 -2.20 -19.44
N GLU A 280 2.62 -1.78 -19.17
CA GLU A 280 1.79 -1.04 -20.11
C GLU A 280 2.37 0.34 -20.45
N ILE A 281 2.96 1.04 -19.48
CA ILE A 281 3.65 2.32 -19.71
C ILE A 281 4.91 2.07 -20.53
N ILE A 282 5.70 1.04 -20.21
CA ILE A 282 6.91 0.67 -20.98
C ILE A 282 6.53 0.36 -22.44
N LYS A 283 5.46 -0.41 -22.65
CA LYS A 283 4.91 -0.69 -23.99
C LYS A 283 4.44 0.56 -24.72
N ALA A 284 3.87 1.54 -24.02
CA ALA A 284 3.44 2.79 -24.63
C ALA A 284 4.65 3.62 -25.09
N ILE A 285 5.71 3.71 -24.27
CA ILE A 285 6.95 4.38 -24.66
C ILE A 285 7.60 3.68 -25.84
N TRP A 286 7.64 2.35 -25.84
CA TRP A 286 8.19 1.58 -26.96
C TRP A 286 7.52 1.92 -28.29
N LYS A 287 6.21 2.12 -28.29
CA LYS A 287 5.46 2.47 -29.51
C LYS A 287 5.82 3.84 -30.08
N CYS A 288 6.18 4.81 -29.24
CA CYS A 288 6.49 6.17 -29.68
C CYS A 288 7.98 6.49 -29.76
N GLN A 289 8.80 5.86 -28.91
CA GLN A 289 10.22 6.15 -28.70
C GLN A 289 11.05 4.85 -28.62
N PRO A 290 11.02 3.96 -29.64
CA PRO A 290 11.77 2.70 -29.61
C PRO A 290 13.29 2.93 -29.64
N LYS A 291 13.75 3.88 -30.46
CA LYS A 291 15.19 4.22 -30.58
C LYS A 291 15.77 4.72 -29.26
N PHE A 292 15.00 5.52 -28.50
CA PHE A 292 15.40 5.98 -27.18
C PHE A 292 15.66 4.82 -26.22
N LEU A 293 14.73 3.86 -26.15
CA LEU A 293 14.88 2.71 -25.26
C LEU A 293 16.09 1.85 -25.66
N VAL A 294 16.28 1.60 -26.96
CA VAL A 294 17.46 0.89 -27.47
C VAL A 294 18.76 1.57 -27.06
N TRP A 295 18.86 2.88 -27.31
CA TRP A 295 20.00 3.68 -26.90
C TRP A 295 20.23 3.63 -25.38
N LEU A 296 19.17 3.75 -24.58
CA LEU A 296 19.27 3.75 -23.12
C LEU A 296 19.83 2.44 -22.57
N TYR A 297 19.32 1.30 -23.07
CA TYR A 297 19.80 -0.02 -22.67
C TYR A 297 21.23 -0.28 -23.15
N ASN A 298 21.54 0.08 -24.40
CA ASN A 298 22.90 -0.07 -24.94
C ASN A 298 23.92 0.78 -24.20
N LYS A 299 23.56 2.00 -23.79
CA LYS A 299 24.45 2.81 -22.97
C LYS A 299 24.80 2.13 -21.66
N CYS A 300 23.82 1.56 -20.94
CA CYS A 300 24.11 0.77 -19.73
C CYS A 300 24.92 -0.50 -20.02
N PHE A 301 24.66 -1.15 -21.16
CA PHE A 301 25.33 -2.38 -21.58
C PHE A 301 26.81 -2.14 -21.91
N ILE A 302 27.11 -1.13 -22.74
CA ILE A 302 28.46 -0.72 -23.13
C ILE A 302 29.28 -0.27 -21.91
N GLU A 303 28.67 0.50 -21.01
CA GLU A 303 29.30 0.90 -19.75
C GLU A 303 29.42 -0.25 -18.72
N LYS A 304 28.90 -1.44 -19.05
CA LYS A 304 28.87 -2.62 -18.16
C LYS A 304 28.29 -2.30 -16.78
N TYR A 305 27.32 -1.38 -16.76
CA TYR A 305 26.79 -0.82 -15.53
C TYR A 305 25.30 -1.09 -15.41
N PHE A 306 24.92 -1.81 -14.36
CA PHE A 306 23.52 -1.98 -14.01
C PHE A 306 23.08 -0.88 -13.02
N PRO A 307 22.16 0.02 -13.40
CA PRO A 307 21.71 1.15 -12.58
C PRO A 307 21.26 0.75 -11.18
N LYS A 308 21.68 1.50 -10.16
CA LYS A 308 21.33 1.22 -8.75
C LYS A 308 19.82 1.25 -8.54
N LYS A 309 19.10 2.16 -9.21
CA LYS A 309 17.63 2.26 -9.11
C LYS A 309 16.92 0.98 -9.57
N TRP A 310 17.48 0.27 -10.54
CA TRP A 310 16.95 -1.01 -11.02
C TRP A 310 17.29 -2.18 -10.10
N LYS A 311 18.23 -2.01 -9.17
CA LYS A 311 18.56 -3.00 -8.11
C LYS A 311 17.67 -2.86 -6.89
N ILE A 312 16.81 -1.84 -6.83
CA ILE A 312 15.90 -1.62 -5.71
C ILE A 312 14.57 -2.31 -6.00
N ALA A 313 14.17 -3.22 -5.12
CA ALA A 313 12.89 -3.92 -5.19
C ALA A 313 12.09 -3.72 -3.89
N GLU A 314 10.75 -3.71 -4.02
CA GLU A 314 9.86 -3.75 -2.86
C GLU A 314 9.49 -5.21 -2.56
N LEU A 315 10.07 -5.78 -1.50
CA LEU A 315 9.81 -7.17 -1.11
C LEU A 315 8.39 -7.30 -0.52
N LYS A 316 7.57 -8.18 -1.11
CA LYS A 316 6.26 -8.54 -0.55
C LYS A 316 6.29 -9.97 -0.01
N ILE A 317 6.22 -10.08 1.31
CA ILE A 317 6.14 -11.37 1.99
C ILE A 317 4.69 -11.86 1.97
N LEU A 318 4.47 -13.01 1.33
CA LEU A 318 3.16 -13.65 1.28
C LEU A 318 3.20 -15.03 1.95
N LEU A 319 2.12 -15.38 2.64
CA LEU A 319 1.94 -16.76 3.10
C LEU A 319 1.75 -17.70 1.90
N LYS A 320 2.44 -18.85 1.91
CA LYS A 320 2.35 -19.86 0.85
C LYS A 320 0.94 -20.47 0.77
N ASP A 321 0.34 -20.78 1.92
CA ASP A 321 -1.00 -21.36 2.05
C ASP A 321 -1.67 -20.89 3.35
N LYS A 322 -3.00 -20.74 3.35
CA LYS A 322 -3.78 -20.37 4.54
C LYS A 322 -3.62 -21.34 5.72
N ASN A 323 -3.30 -22.61 5.44
CA ASN A 323 -3.19 -23.65 6.46
C ASN A 323 -1.77 -23.79 7.05
N LYS A 324 -0.81 -22.98 6.57
CA LYS A 324 0.57 -23.01 7.07
C LYS A 324 0.68 -22.26 8.40
N ASP A 325 1.56 -22.74 9.27
CA ASP A 325 1.83 -22.09 10.55
C ASP A 325 2.47 -20.72 10.34
N LEU A 326 1.79 -19.68 10.80
CA LEU A 326 2.22 -18.29 10.68
C LEU A 326 3.51 -17.99 11.46
N LYS A 327 3.90 -18.84 12.41
CA LYS A 327 5.11 -18.64 13.22
C LYS A 327 6.37 -19.15 12.53
N LEU A 328 6.24 -19.97 11.49
CA LEU A 328 7.39 -20.53 10.78
C LEU A 328 7.76 -19.65 9.61
N VAL A 329 9.03 -19.27 9.53
CA VAL A 329 9.59 -18.47 8.42
C VAL A 329 9.31 -19.17 7.07
N ASN A 330 9.50 -20.48 6.99
CA ASN A 330 9.26 -21.29 5.79
C ASN A 330 7.81 -21.32 5.28
N SER A 331 6.84 -20.87 6.08
CA SER A 331 5.45 -20.71 5.65
C SER A 331 5.25 -19.53 4.70
N TYR A 332 6.21 -18.60 4.66
CA TYR A 332 6.17 -17.43 3.82
C TYR A 332 7.02 -17.59 2.56
N ARG A 333 6.78 -16.73 1.56
CA ARG A 333 7.60 -16.58 0.37
C ARG A 333 7.80 -15.10 0.03
N PRO A 334 9.00 -14.69 -0.39
CA PRO A 334 9.25 -13.38 -0.95
C PRO A 334 8.70 -13.31 -2.39
N ILE A 335 8.16 -12.15 -2.78
CA ILE A 335 7.77 -11.78 -4.15
C ILE A 335 8.29 -10.39 -4.46
#